data_AF-Q41312-F1
#
_entry.id   AF-Q41312-F1
#
_cell.length_a   1.000
_cell.length_b   1.000
_cell.length_c   1.000
_cell.angle_alpha   90.00
_cell.angle_beta   90.00
_cell.angle_gamma   90.00
#
_symmetry.space_group_name_H-M   'P 1'
#
loop_
_entity.id
_entity.type
_entity.pdbx_description
1 polymer ?
#
loop_
_entity_poly.entity_id
_entity_poly.type
_entity_poly.pdbx_seq_one_letter_code
_entity_poly.pdbx_strand_id
1 'polypeptide(L)'
;KEKRRLQFCTTTAFKLFNGAIRDNLDRNWIQLKYYQKPGLRDQPLWHEQYKKHGACCEPRYNQMQYFLLALSLKDKFDLLATLRNHGITPGTKHPFDKIHDAIKTATHGINPDLKCVEHIQGVL
;
A
#
# COMPACT_ATOMS: atom_id res chain seq x y z
N LYS A 1 14.66 -4.35 -21.12
CA LYS A 1 13.31 -3.91 -21.54
C LYS A 1 12.67 -3.17 -20.37
N GLU A 2 12.48 -1.86 -20.49
CA GLU A 2 11.78 -1.07 -19.49
C GLU A 2 10.32 -1.55 -19.42
N LYS A 3 9.96 -2.25 -18.34
CA LYS A 3 8.58 -2.66 -18.09
C LYS A 3 7.81 -1.40 -17.69
N ARG A 4 7.08 -0.80 -18.64
CA ARG A 4 6.17 0.31 -18.32
C ARG A 4 5.14 -0.18 -17.31
N ARG A 5 5.07 0.47 -16.13
CA ARG A 5 4.02 0.21 -15.14
C ARG A 5 2.71 0.75 -15.69
N LEU A 6 1.65 -0.07 -15.68
CA LEU A 6 0.34 0.32 -16.16
C LEU A 6 -0.25 1.39 -15.23
N GLN A 7 -0.59 2.55 -15.79
CA GLN A 7 -1.10 3.70 -15.03
C GLN A 7 -1.97 4.59 -15.91
N PHE A 8 -2.88 5.35 -15.30
CA PHE A 8 -3.74 6.35 -15.95
C PHE A 8 -4.58 5.80 -17.11
N CYS A 9 -5.16 4.61 -16.93
CA CYS A 9 -6.14 4.08 -17.86
C CYS A 9 -7.45 4.89 -17.80
N THR A 10 -8.27 4.81 -18.84
CA THR A 10 -9.62 5.41 -18.84
C THR A 10 -10.42 4.89 -17.65
N THR A 11 -11.14 5.77 -16.96
CA THR A 11 -11.82 5.43 -15.70
C THR A 11 -13.16 6.12 -15.59
N THR A 12 -14.05 5.54 -14.78
CA THR A 12 -15.22 6.24 -14.25
C THR A 12 -14.83 7.20 -13.11
N ALA A 13 -15.68 8.19 -12.83
CA ALA A 13 -15.44 9.14 -11.76
C ALA A 13 -15.34 8.46 -10.39
N PHE A 14 -14.34 8.85 -9.59
CA PHE A 14 -14.17 8.34 -8.23
C PHE A 14 -15.32 8.78 -7.33
N LYS A 15 -15.88 7.82 -6.57
CA LYS A 15 -16.96 8.06 -5.60
C LYS A 15 -16.38 8.12 -4.19
N LEU A 16 -16.66 9.19 -3.44
CA LEU A 16 -16.19 9.29 -2.05
C LEU A 16 -16.78 8.16 -1.17
N PHE A 17 -15.93 7.55 -0.35
CA PHE A 17 -16.33 6.54 0.62
C PHE A 17 -16.93 7.17 1.89
N ASN A 18 -17.92 6.52 2.48
CA ASN A 18 -18.53 6.90 3.75
C ASN A 18 -18.78 5.68 4.63
N GLY A 19 -19.08 5.89 5.90
CA GLY A 19 -19.41 4.82 6.86
C GLY A 19 -18.26 3.83 7.10
N ALA A 20 -18.60 2.56 7.33
CA ALA A 20 -17.65 1.54 7.76
C ALA A 20 -16.45 1.34 6.82
N ILE A 21 -16.64 1.46 5.50
CA ILE A 21 -15.53 1.33 4.54
C ILE A 21 -14.55 2.50 4.66
N ARG A 22 -15.05 3.72 4.87
CA ARG A 22 -14.20 4.90 5.09
C ARG A 22 -13.37 4.74 6.35
N ASP A 23 -14.00 4.30 7.44
CA ASP A 23 -13.33 4.11 8.72
C ASP A 23 -12.31 2.95 8.67
N ASN A 24 -12.59 1.92 7.85
CA ASN A 24 -11.64 0.84 7.62
C ASN A 24 -10.42 1.30 6.80
N LEU A 25 -10.66 2.08 5.74
CA LEU A 25 -9.59 2.67 4.94
C LEU A 25 -8.75 3.67 5.75
N ASP A 26 -9.35 4.45 6.65
CA ASP A 26 -8.61 5.38 7.51
C ASP A 26 -7.64 4.64 8.43
N ARG A 27 -8.00 3.45 8.92
CA ARG A 27 -7.10 2.64 9.76
C ARG A 27 -6.03 1.89 8.98
N ASN A 28 -6.39 1.35 7.82
CA ASN A 28 -5.57 0.37 7.10
C ASN A 28 -4.83 0.94 5.88
N TRP A 29 -5.29 2.07 5.36
CA TRP A 29 -4.70 2.80 4.25
C TRP A 29 -4.64 4.31 4.57
N ILE A 30 -3.98 4.61 5.70
CA ILE A 30 -3.85 5.97 6.26
C ILE A 30 -3.25 6.93 5.23
N GLN A 31 -3.80 8.15 5.19
CA GLN A 31 -3.37 9.20 4.27
C GLN A 31 -2.32 10.11 4.93
N LEU A 32 -1.13 9.58 5.22
CA LEU A 32 -0.09 10.21 6.06
C LEU A 32 0.36 11.63 5.66
N LYS A 33 0.10 12.07 4.42
CA LYS A 33 0.41 13.43 3.94
C LYS A 33 -0.64 14.48 4.31
N TYR A 34 -1.79 14.06 4.86
CA TYR A 34 -2.94 14.93 5.12
C TYR A 34 -3.38 14.80 6.58
N TYR A 35 -3.87 15.89 7.14
CA TYR A 35 -4.58 15.83 8.42
C TYR A 35 -5.83 14.94 8.29
N GLN A 36 -6.19 14.25 9.37
CA GLN A 36 -7.27 13.25 9.34
C GLN A 36 -8.60 13.83 8.84
N LYS A 37 -9.02 14.99 9.36
CA LYS A 37 -10.30 15.62 8.98
C LYS A 37 -10.41 15.93 7.47
N PRO A 38 -9.49 16.69 6.85
CA PRO A 38 -9.53 16.89 5.40
C PRO A 38 -9.25 15.59 4.62
N GLY A 39 -8.42 14.68 5.13
CA GLY A 39 -8.19 13.38 4.53
C GLY A 39 -9.48 12.56 4.40
N LEU A 40 -10.29 12.47 5.46
CA LEU A 40 -11.57 11.76 5.45
C LEU A 40 -12.65 12.44 4.60
N ARG A 41 -12.63 13.77 4.55
CA ARG A 41 -13.58 14.58 3.76
C ARG A 41 -13.31 14.46 2.26
N ASP A 42 -12.06 14.69 1.85
CA ASP A 42 -11.69 14.88 0.44
C ASP A 42 -11.07 13.62 -0.18
N GLN A 43 -10.56 12.70 0.65
CA GLN A 43 -9.98 11.42 0.26
C GLN A 43 -8.90 11.50 -0.83
N PRO A 44 -7.99 12.49 -0.76
CA PRO A 44 -7.09 12.82 -1.86
C PRO A 44 -6.15 11.67 -2.23
N LEU A 45 -5.64 10.90 -1.25
CA LEU A 45 -4.76 9.78 -1.56
C LEU A 45 -5.53 8.66 -2.27
N TRP A 46 -6.72 8.29 -1.77
CA TRP A 46 -7.50 7.19 -2.32
C TRP A 46 -8.00 7.53 -3.73
N HIS A 47 -8.42 8.78 -3.95
CA HIS A 47 -8.77 9.28 -5.27
C HIS A 47 -7.60 9.15 -6.26
N GLU A 48 -6.42 9.65 -5.90
CA GLU A 48 -5.25 9.59 -6.77
C GLU A 48 -4.77 8.15 -7.04
N GLN A 49 -4.79 7.27 -6.04
CA GLN A 49 -4.43 5.85 -6.23
C GLN A 49 -5.44 5.13 -7.14
N TYR A 50 -6.74 5.39 -6.99
CA TYR A 50 -7.74 4.80 -7.87
C TYR A 50 -7.59 5.31 -9.31
N LYS A 51 -7.52 6.63 -9.50
CA LYS A 51 -7.35 7.24 -10.83
C LYS A 51 -6.08 6.76 -11.52
N LYS A 52 -4.96 6.67 -10.80
CA LYS A 52 -3.68 6.26 -11.37
C LYS A 52 -3.59 4.75 -11.60
N HIS A 53 -4.11 3.92 -10.70
CA HIS A 53 -3.89 2.47 -10.73
C HIS A 53 -5.18 1.64 -10.75
N GLY A 54 -6.17 1.97 -9.92
CA GLY A 54 -7.45 1.24 -9.87
C GLY A 54 -8.22 1.26 -11.20
N ALA A 55 -8.19 2.38 -11.92
CA ALA A 55 -8.73 2.54 -13.27
C ALA A 55 -8.30 1.41 -14.21
N CYS A 56 -7.05 0.98 -14.11
CA CYS A 56 -6.47 -0.03 -15.00
C CYS A 56 -6.95 -1.46 -14.72
N CYS A 57 -7.69 -1.68 -13.62
CA CYS A 57 -8.32 -2.96 -13.32
C CYS A 57 -9.84 -2.89 -13.23
N GLU A 58 -10.45 -1.76 -13.62
CA GLU A 58 -11.90 -1.54 -13.61
C GLU A 58 -12.71 -2.66 -14.32
N PRO A 59 -12.25 -3.26 -15.44
CA PRO A 59 -12.97 -4.38 -16.06
C PRO A 59 -13.16 -5.62 -15.18
N ARG A 60 -12.38 -5.77 -14.10
CA ARG A 60 -12.47 -6.90 -13.16
C ARG A 60 -12.90 -6.49 -11.76
N TYR A 61 -12.49 -5.30 -11.32
CA TYR A 61 -12.73 -4.79 -9.99
C TYR A 61 -13.24 -3.36 -10.09
N ASN A 62 -14.50 -3.13 -9.73
CA ASN A 62 -14.99 -1.78 -9.54
C ASN A 62 -14.27 -1.10 -8.36
N GLN A 63 -14.50 0.20 -8.17
CA GLN A 63 -13.83 0.95 -7.09
C GLN A 63 -13.93 0.28 -5.72
N MET A 64 -15.13 -0.13 -5.30
CA MET A 64 -15.32 -0.78 -4.00
C MET A 64 -14.49 -2.08 -3.92
N GLN A 65 -14.55 -2.92 -4.95
CA GLN A 65 -13.82 -4.19 -5.00
C GLN A 65 -12.30 -3.98 -5.02
N TYR A 66 -11.80 -2.96 -5.71
CA TYR A 66 -10.38 -2.60 -5.72
C TYR A 66 -9.86 -2.32 -4.31
N PHE A 67 -10.55 -1.48 -3.55
CA PHE A 67 -10.17 -1.15 -2.17
C PHE A 67 -10.35 -2.31 -1.20
N LEU A 68 -11.44 -3.08 -1.33
CA LEU A 68 -11.65 -4.29 -0.52
C LEU A 68 -10.57 -5.35 -0.78
N LEU A 69 -10.15 -5.53 -2.03
CA LEU A 69 -9.05 -6.44 -2.37
C LEU A 69 -7.73 -5.97 -1.74
N ALA A 70 -7.43 -4.68 -1.78
CA ALA A 70 -6.23 -4.13 -1.15
C ALA A 70 -6.22 -4.36 0.37
N LEU A 71 -7.36 -4.14 1.04
CA LEU A 71 -7.52 -4.41 2.47
C LEU A 71 -7.34 -5.90 2.79
N SER A 72 -7.97 -6.79 2.02
CA SER A 72 -7.83 -8.24 2.18
C SER A 72 -6.39 -8.72 1.99
N LEU A 73 -5.67 -8.15 1.01
CA LEU A 73 -4.25 -8.46 0.79
C LEU A 73 -3.37 -7.97 1.95
N LYS A 74 -3.65 -6.78 2.50
CA LYS A 74 -2.94 -6.28 3.68
C LYS A 74 -3.11 -7.21 4.88
N ASP A 75 -4.34 -7.65 5.14
CA ASP A 75 -4.64 -8.51 6.29
C ASP A 75 -4.04 -9.92 6.15
N LYS A 76 -3.76 -10.36 4.92
CA LYS A 76 -3.11 -11.66 4.65
C LYS A 76 -1.64 -11.70 5.05
N PHE A 77 -0.94 -10.56 5.08
CA PHE A 77 0.50 -10.50 5.29
C PHE A 77 0.86 -9.60 6.48
N ASP A 78 1.06 -10.19 7.66
CA ASP A 78 1.62 -9.48 8.80
C ASP A 78 3.15 -9.40 8.70
N LEU A 79 3.61 -8.48 7.85
CA LEU A 79 5.04 -8.29 7.59
C LEU A 79 5.80 -7.91 8.87
N LEU A 80 5.19 -7.17 9.80
CA LEU A 80 5.88 -6.74 11.02
C LEU A 80 6.11 -7.93 11.95
N ALA A 81 5.11 -8.78 12.15
CA ALA A 81 5.28 -10.01 12.93
C ALA A 81 6.28 -10.95 12.26
N THR A 82 6.19 -11.14 10.94
CA THR A 82 7.14 -11.98 10.19
C THR A 82 8.59 -11.50 10.37
N LEU A 83 8.83 -10.19 10.22
CA LEU A 83 10.17 -9.62 10.41
C LEU A 83 10.66 -9.82 11.86
N ARG A 84 9.82 -9.55 12.86
CA ARG A 84 10.17 -9.76 14.27
C ARG A 84 10.54 -11.20 14.59
N ASN A 85 9.79 -12.17 14.06
CA ASN A 85 10.07 -13.60 14.23
C ASN A 85 11.42 -14.01 13.62
N HIS A 86 11.92 -13.26 12.64
CA HIS A 86 13.26 -13.45 12.04
C HIS A 86 14.34 -12.56 12.70
N GLY A 87 14.04 -11.96 13.87
CA GLY A 87 14.96 -11.06 14.57
C GLY A 87 15.27 -9.79 13.77
N ILE A 88 14.27 -9.26 13.06
CA ILE A 88 14.33 -7.97 12.36
C ILE A 88 13.35 -7.02 13.03
N THR A 89 13.89 -5.98 13.66
CA THR A 89 13.11 -5.00 14.42
C THR A 89 13.33 -3.59 13.87
N PRO A 90 12.32 -2.71 13.88
CA PRO A 90 12.53 -1.30 13.61
C PRO A 90 13.59 -0.70 14.54
N GLY A 91 14.44 0.19 14.02
CA GLY A 91 15.51 0.85 14.79
C GLY A 91 16.89 0.19 14.68
N THR A 92 16.99 -0.98 14.06
CA THR A 92 18.27 -1.68 13.83
C THR A 92 18.58 -1.86 12.35
N LYS A 93 19.87 -2.00 12.02
CA LYS A 93 20.33 -2.28 10.65
C LYS A 93 20.30 -3.78 10.38
N HIS A 94 19.88 -4.15 9.18
CA HIS A 94 19.84 -5.54 8.73
C HIS A 94 20.34 -5.66 7.28
N PRO A 95 21.02 -6.76 6.91
CA PRO A 95 21.36 -7.03 5.52
C PRO A 95 20.12 -7.15 4.64
N PHE A 96 20.24 -6.75 3.38
CA PHE A 96 19.16 -6.84 2.39
C PHE A 96 18.58 -8.25 2.30
N ASP A 97 19.44 -9.26 2.13
CA ASP A 97 19.02 -10.66 1.96
C ASP A 97 18.24 -11.18 3.18
N LYS A 98 18.62 -10.74 4.39
CA LYS A 98 17.90 -11.11 5.62
C LYS A 98 16.45 -10.62 5.59
N ILE A 99 16.23 -9.38 5.15
CA ILE A 99 14.89 -8.79 5.03
C ILE A 99 14.12 -9.45 3.90
N HIS A 100 14.78 -9.64 2.75
CA HIS A 100 14.19 -10.26 1.57
C HIS A 100 13.69 -11.67 1.87
N ASP A 101 14.53 -12.51 2.47
CA ASP A 101 14.22 -13.90 2.75
C ASP A 101 13.17 -14.05 3.84
N ALA A 102 13.19 -13.20 4.88
CA ALA A 102 12.14 -13.17 5.89
C ALA A 102 10.77 -12.88 5.26
N ILE A 103 10.67 -11.86 4.39
CA ILE A 103 9.40 -11.53 3.73
C ILE A 103 8.99 -12.63 2.73
N LYS A 104 9.95 -13.28 2.06
CA LYS A 104 9.70 -14.40 1.16
C LYS A 104 9.00 -15.58 1.87
N THR A 105 9.24 -15.79 3.16
CA THR A 105 8.49 -16.79 3.95
C THR A 105 7.00 -16.43 4.07
N ALA A 106 6.68 -15.17 4.38
CA ALA A 106 5.31 -14.66 4.47
C ALA A 106 4.54 -14.72 3.14
N THR A 107 5.25 -14.60 2.02
CA THR A 107 4.68 -14.65 0.68
C THR A 107 4.69 -16.05 0.05
N HIS A 108 4.90 -17.10 0.86
CA HIS A 108 4.94 -18.51 0.42
C HIS A 108 5.96 -18.78 -0.70
N GLY A 109 7.16 -18.21 -0.58
CA GLY A 109 8.25 -18.43 -1.53
C GLY A 109 8.27 -17.45 -2.71
N ILE A 110 7.34 -16.49 -2.79
CA ILE A 110 7.34 -15.45 -3.83
C ILE A 110 8.33 -14.35 -3.47
N ASN A 111 9.26 -14.02 -4.38
CA ASN A 111 10.25 -12.98 -4.13
C ASN A 111 9.60 -11.59 -3.99
N PRO A 112 9.82 -10.87 -2.87
CA PRO A 112 9.35 -9.50 -2.70
C PRO A 112 10.20 -8.47 -3.46
N ASP A 113 9.57 -7.36 -3.85
CA ASP A 113 10.27 -6.16 -4.35
C ASP A 113 10.55 -5.21 -3.19
N LEU A 114 11.77 -5.23 -2.65
CA LEU A 114 12.18 -4.34 -1.57
C LEU A 114 12.58 -2.97 -2.10
N LYS A 115 11.95 -1.92 -1.58
CA LYS A 115 12.24 -0.53 -1.92
C LYS A 115 12.87 0.19 -0.74
N CYS A 116 14.10 0.66 -0.92
CA CYS A 116 14.82 1.46 0.06
C CYS A 116 14.73 2.95 -0.28
N VAL A 117 14.81 3.80 0.74
CA VAL A 117 15.02 5.24 0.61
C VAL A 117 16.25 5.62 1.44
N GLU A 118 17.10 6.47 0.89
CA GLU A 118 18.22 7.02 1.64
C GLU A 118 17.73 8.20 2.46
N HIS A 119 17.69 8.04 3.79
CA HIS A 119 17.48 9.16 4.69
C HIS A 119 18.78 9.96 4.80
N ILE A 120 18.89 11.03 4.03
CA ILE A 120 19.94 12.03 4.20
C ILE A 120 19.52 12.91 5.38
N GLN A 121 20.16 12.74 6.54
CA GLN A 121 19.99 13.67 7.66
C GLN A 121 20.52 15.05 7.24
N GLY A 122 19.67 16.08 7.24
CA GLY A 122 20.10 17.48 7.10
C GLY A 122 19.69 18.23 5.83
N VAL A 123 18.81 17.70 5.00
CA VAL A 123 18.15 18.51 3.95
C VAL A 123 16.70 18.78 4.39
N LEU A 124 16.47 20.03 4.81
CA LEU A 124 15.15 20.62 5.07
C LEU A 124 14.34 20.74 3.78
#